data_AF-A0A7V9HAQ6-F1
#
_entry.id   AF-A0A7V9HAQ6-F1
#
_cell.length_a   1.000
_cell.length_b   1.000
_cell.length_c   1.000
_cell.angle_alpha   90.00
_cell.angle_beta   90.00
_cell.angle_gamma   90.00
#
_symmetry.space_group_name_H-M   'P 1'
#
loop_
_entity.id
_entity.type
_entity.pdbx_description
1 polymer ?
#
loop_
_entity_poly.entity_id
_entity_poly.type
_entity_poly.pdbx_seq_one_letter_code
_entity_poly.pdbx_strand_id
1 'polypeptide(L)'
;NTGVAFSLFQDGGAVLIVFTIVAMMAVVVFFLSRPDRPGAWLPTGLLLGGAAGNLIDRVRDGGVTDFIDLPRWPAFNVADMAITVGVVVLLFVLERRSDG
;
A
#
# COMPACT_ATOMS: atom_id res chain seq x y z
N ASN A 1 -2.42 3.87 14.51
CA ASN A 1 -2.28 2.40 14.57
C ASN A 1 -0.82 1.94 14.57
N THR A 2 -0.41 1.15 15.57
CA THR A 2 0.95 0.59 15.70
C THR A 2 1.13 -0.80 15.09
N GLY A 3 0.05 -1.43 14.58
CA GLY A 3 0.07 -2.78 14.01
C GLY A 3 -0.07 -3.87 15.07
N VAL A 4 -1.28 -3.99 15.65
CA VAL A 4 -1.58 -4.95 16.74
C VAL A 4 -1.36 -6.41 16.33
N ALA A 5 -1.54 -6.75 15.05
CA ALA A 5 -1.25 -8.10 14.55
C ALA A 5 0.25 -8.47 14.60
N PHE A 6 1.15 -7.48 14.61
CA PHE A 6 2.60 -7.66 14.65
C PHE A 6 3.24 -7.28 15.99
N SER A 7 2.48 -6.73 16.93
CA SER A 7 2.98 -6.41 18.29
C SER A 7 3.29 -7.65 19.14
N LEU A 8 2.95 -8.86 18.66
CA LEU A 8 3.42 -10.13 19.23
C LEU A 8 4.92 -10.35 19.01
N PHE A 9 5.52 -9.64 18.05
CA PHE A 9 6.96 -9.54 17.91
C PHE A 9 7.38 -8.21 18.56
N GLN A 10 8.25 -8.26 19.56
CA GLN A 10 8.69 -7.08 20.33
C GLN A 10 9.29 -5.95 19.45
N ASP A 11 9.60 -6.24 18.18
CA ASP A 11 10.10 -5.33 17.13
C ASP A 11 9.21 -5.27 15.86
N GLY A 12 7.91 -5.56 15.94
CA GLY A 12 7.01 -5.65 14.79
C GLY A 12 6.95 -4.42 13.89
N GLY A 13 7.31 -3.23 14.42
CA GLY A 13 7.45 -1.99 13.65
C GLY A 13 8.52 -2.06 12.56
N ALA A 14 9.71 -2.57 12.88
CA ALA A 14 10.83 -2.69 11.94
C ALA A 14 10.54 -3.73 10.85
N VAL A 15 9.91 -4.85 11.23
CA VAL A 15 9.49 -5.89 10.26
C VAL A 15 8.51 -5.31 9.25
N LEU A 16 7.51 -4.53 9.71
CA LEU A 16 6.54 -3.88 8.83
C LEU A 16 7.19 -2.85 7.89
N ILE A 17 8.16 -2.08 8.38
CA ILE A 17 8.94 -1.14 7.56
C ILE A 17 9.69 -1.90 6.45
N VAL A 18 10.47 -2.93 6.81
CA VAL A 18 11.26 -3.73 5.86
C VAL A 18 10.35 -4.41 4.83
N PHE A 19 9.28 -5.05 5.29
CA PHE A 19 8.32 -5.71 4.41
C PHE A 19 7.68 -4.72 3.42
N THR A 20 7.27 -3.53 3.89
CA THR A 20 6.67 -2.50 3.04
C THR A 20 7.65 -2.02 1.97
N ILE A 21 8.92 -1.77 2.33
CA ILE A 21 9.97 -1.39 1.38
C ILE A 21 10.19 -2.48 0.33
N VAL A 22 10.31 -3.74 0.74
CA VAL A 22 10.51 -4.87 -0.17
C VAL A 22 9.33 -5.01 -1.13
N ALA A 23 8.09 -4.92 -0.63
CA ALA A 23 6.89 -4.99 -1.45
C ALA A 23 6.82 -3.85 -2.48
N MET A 24 7.11 -2.61 -2.07
CA MET A 24 7.16 -1.46 -2.98
C MET A 24 8.22 -1.66 -4.07
N MET A 25 9.42 -2.11 -3.71
CA MET A 25 10.49 -2.39 -4.67
C MET A 25 10.10 -3.48 -5.67
N ALA A 26 9.46 -4.56 -5.20
CA ALA A 26 8.99 -5.64 -6.06
C ALA A 26 7.96 -5.14 -7.08
N VAL A 27 7.00 -4.31 -6.65
CA VAL A 27 5.99 -3.69 -7.53
C VAL A 27 6.67 -2.80 -8.58
N VAL A 28 7.60 -1.92 -8.17
CA VAL A 28 8.33 -1.05 -9.09
C VAL A 28 9.11 -1.85 -10.14
N VAL A 29 9.89 -2.86 -9.71
CA VAL A 29 10.69 -3.71 -10.61
C VAL A 29 9.80 -4.46 -11.59
N PHE A 30 8.68 -5.01 -11.12
CA PHE A 30 7.73 -5.71 -11.98
C PHE A 30 7.16 -4.82 -13.09
N PHE A 31 6.78 -3.57 -12.77
CA PHE A 31 6.22 -2.63 -13.75
C PHE A 31 7.27 -2.00 -14.67
N LEU A 32 8.49 -1.73 -14.18
CA LEU A 32 9.60 -1.30 -15.04
C LEU A 32 9.97 -2.35 -16.08
N SER A 33 9.82 -3.63 -15.74
CA SER A 33 10.05 -4.74 -16.68
C SER A 33 8.94 -4.90 -17.74
N ARG A 34 7.88 -4.07 -17.65
CA ARG A 34 6.63 -4.19 -18.41
C ARG A 34 6.10 -2.82 -18.88
N PRO A 35 6.92 -2.01 -19.59
CA PRO A 35 6.60 -0.61 -19.92
C PRO A 35 5.43 -0.45 -20.91
N ASP A 36 5.04 -1.52 -21.59
CA ASP A 36 3.94 -1.63 -22.56
C ASP A 36 2.53 -1.53 -21.95
N ARG A 37 2.41 -1.13 -20.68
CA ARG A 37 1.16 -1.11 -19.92
C ARG A 37 0.81 0.28 -19.36
N PRO A 38 0.51 1.28 -20.23
CA PRO A 38 0.23 2.66 -19.80
C PRO A 38 -0.89 2.75 -18.75
N GLY A 39 -1.94 1.93 -18.88
CA GLY A 39 -3.09 1.92 -17.96
C GLY A 39 -2.77 1.41 -16.55
N ALA A 40 -1.62 0.75 -16.33
CA ALA A 40 -1.24 0.24 -15.02
C ALA A 40 -0.43 1.25 -14.18
N TRP A 41 0.09 2.33 -14.77
CA TRP A 41 0.92 3.29 -14.04
C TRP A 41 0.13 4.10 -13.02
N LEU A 42 -1.08 4.54 -13.36
CA LEU A 42 -1.93 5.28 -12.42
C LEU A 42 -2.27 4.45 -11.16
N PRO A 43 -2.83 3.23 -11.25
CA PRO A 43 -3.12 2.44 -10.06
C PRO A 43 -1.86 2.03 -9.29
N THR A 44 -0.75 1.79 -9.99
CA THR A 44 0.55 1.53 -9.35
C THR A 44 1.05 2.76 -8.58
N GLY A 45 0.91 3.95 -9.15
CA GLY A 45 1.24 5.21 -8.48
C GLY A 45 0.40 5.46 -7.22
N LEU A 46 -0.90 5.15 -7.26
CA LEU A 46 -1.78 5.22 -6.08
C LEU A 46 -1.31 4.26 -4.97
N LEU A 47 -1.03 3.01 -5.33
CA LEU A 47 -0.56 1.99 -4.40
C LEU A 47 0.78 2.38 -3.76
N LEU A 48 1.76 2.78 -4.57
CA LEU A 48 3.08 3.18 -4.10
C LEU A 48 3.04 4.48 -3.28
N GLY A 49 2.22 5.45 -3.70
CA GLY A 49 2.05 6.71 -2.97
C GLY A 49 1.42 6.50 -1.60
N GLY A 50 0.39 5.67 -1.49
CA GLY A 50 -0.22 5.33 -0.20
C GLY A 50 0.75 4.55 0.70
N ALA A 51 1.45 3.54 0.15
CA ALA A 51 2.46 2.79 0.90
C ALA A 51 3.59 3.70 1.42
N ALA A 52 4.06 4.64 0.59
CA ALA A 52 5.06 5.62 0.99
C ALA A 52 4.54 6.56 2.11
N GLY A 53 3.30 7.02 2.03
CA GLY A 53 2.69 7.86 3.07
C GLY A 53 2.68 7.16 4.44
N ASN A 54 2.14 5.94 4.49
CA ASN A 54 2.11 5.15 5.73
C ASN A 54 3.51 4.79 6.24
N LEU A 55 4.47 4.56 5.34
CA LEU A 55 5.87 4.29 5.71
C LEU A 55 6.52 5.54 6.34
N ILE A 56 6.28 6.72 5.79
CA ILE A 56 6.80 8.00 6.31
C ILE A 56 6.30 8.24 7.73
N ASP A 57 4.99 8.11 7.96
CA ASP A 57 4.40 8.22 9.30
C ASP A 57 5.07 7.24 10.26
N ARG A 58 5.22 5.98 9.83
CA ARG A 58 5.80 4.94 10.68
C ARG A 58 7.26 5.18 11.06
N VAL A 59 8.05 5.74 10.14
CA VAL A 59 9.46 6.10 10.40
C VAL A 59 9.58 7.33 11.29
N ARG A 60 8.67 8.31 11.16
CA ARG A 60 8.72 9.56 11.93
C ARG A 60 8.12 9.42 13.32
N ASP A 61 6.96 8.78 13.41
CA ASP A 61 6.08 8.82 14.57
C ASP A 61 5.93 7.43 15.22
N GLY A 62 6.59 6.39 14.68
CA GLY A 62 6.54 5.01 15.20
C GLY A 62 5.22 4.28 14.91
N GLY A 63 4.30 4.90 14.19
CA GLY A 63 2.99 4.36 13.83
C GLY A 63 2.34 5.14 12.71
N VAL A 64 1.16 4.69 12.26
CA VAL A 64 0.37 5.38 11.22
C VAL A 64 -0.73 6.19 11.89
N THR A 65 -1.00 7.41 11.42
CA THR A 65 -2.10 8.22 11.93
C THR A 65 -3.39 7.94 11.16
N ASP A 66 -4.38 7.40 11.85
CA ASP A 66 -5.72 7.14 11.32
C ASP A 66 -6.65 8.26 11.78
N PHE A 67 -7.32 8.93 10.84
CA PHE A 67 -8.14 10.11 11.14
C PHE A 67 -9.55 10.03 10.58
N ILE A 68 -9.87 8.98 9.81
CA ILE A 68 -11.22 8.69 9.34
C ILE A 68 -11.75 7.54 10.19
N ASP A 69 -12.73 7.84 11.02
CA ASP A 69 -13.38 6.88 11.92
C ASP A 69 -14.87 6.79 11.60
N LEU A 70 -15.31 5.60 11.17
CA LEU A 70 -16.69 5.34 10.76
C LEU A 70 -17.32 4.30 11.72
N PRO A 71 -18.62 4.40 12.03
CA PRO A 71 -19.27 3.44 12.91
C PRO A 71 -19.15 1.99 12.40
N ARG A 72 -18.62 1.09 13.25
CA ARG A 72 -18.42 -0.35 12.97
C ARG A 72 -17.41 -0.66 11.86
N TRP A 73 -16.54 0.28 11.52
CA TRP A 73 -15.46 0.10 10.57
C TRP A 73 -14.12 0.47 11.21
N PRO A 74 -13.01 -0.24 10.95
CA PRO A 74 -11.71 0.13 11.48
C PRO A 74 -11.30 1.53 11.00
N ALA A 75 -10.76 2.37 11.88
CA ALA A 75 -10.23 3.67 11.48
C ALA A 75 -9.15 3.52 10.40
N PHE A 76 -9.13 4.46 9.45
CA PHE A 76 -8.21 4.46 8.31
C PHE A 76 -7.80 5.88 7.92
N ASN A 77 -6.91 5.98 6.93
CA ASN A 77 -6.46 7.26 6.40
C ASN A 77 -6.50 7.32 4.85
N VAL A 78 -6.03 8.44 4.30
CA VAL A 78 -5.98 8.65 2.84
C VAL A 78 -4.99 7.70 2.15
N ALA A 79 -3.90 7.29 2.81
CA ALA A 79 -2.97 6.32 2.27
C ALA A 79 -3.63 4.93 2.11
N ASP A 80 -4.44 4.50 3.06
CA ASP A 80 -5.19 3.24 2.97
C ASP A 80 -6.21 3.28 1.83
N MET A 81 -6.88 4.42 1.62
CA MET A 81 -7.76 4.63 0.48
C MET A 81 -7.01 4.56 -0.85
N ALA A 82 -5.84 5.20 -0.95
CA ALA A 82 -5.01 5.18 -2.15
C ALA A 82 -4.52 3.75 -2.47
N ILE A 83 -4.10 2.99 -1.47
CA ILE A 83 -3.73 1.58 -1.62
C ILE A 83 -4.93 0.77 -2.10
N THR A 84 -6.09 0.90 -1.44
CA THR A 84 -7.29 0.13 -1.77
C THR A 84 -7.76 0.40 -3.20
N VAL A 85 -7.89 1.67 -3.58
CA VAL A 85 -8.29 2.06 -4.94
C VAL A 85 -7.24 1.63 -5.96
N GLY A 86 -5.95 1.81 -5.66
CA GLY A 86 -4.85 1.37 -6.53
C GLY A 86 -4.90 -0.13 -6.81
N VAL A 87 -5.09 -0.96 -5.78
CA VAL A 87 -5.23 -2.42 -5.92
C VAL A 87 -6.46 -2.79 -6.76
N VAL A 88 -7.63 -2.24 -6.43
CA VAL A 88 -8.89 -2.54 -7.15
C VAL A 88 -8.77 -2.20 -8.64
N VAL A 89 -8.26 -1.00 -8.96
CA VAL A 89 -8.09 -0.56 -10.35
C VAL A 89 -7.01 -1.38 -11.04
N LEU A 90 -5.92 -1.75 -10.35
CA LEU A 90 -4.88 -2.57 -10.94
C LEU A 90 -5.39 -3.96 -11.32
N LEU A 91 -6.14 -4.62 -10.43
CA LEU A 91 -6.75 -5.91 -10.70
C LEU A 91 -7.68 -5.84 -11.91
N PHE A 92 -8.51 -4.80 -11.97
CA PHE A 92 -9.42 -4.60 -13.10
C PHE A 92 -8.69 -4.39 -14.43
N VAL A 93 -7.59 -3.62 -14.43
CA VAL A 93 -6.76 -3.42 -15.64
C VAL A 93 -6.10 -4.71 -16.09
N LEU A 94 -5.67 -5.56 -15.15
CA LEU A 94 -5.06 -6.85 -15.46
C LEU A 94 -6.09 -7.86 -15.98
N GLU A 95 -7.27 -7.93 -15.36
CA GLU A 95 -8.33 -8.88 -15.72
C GLU A 95 -8.94 -8.59 -17.09
N ARG A 96 -9.24 -7.32 -17.40
CA ARG A 96 -9.74 -6.93 -18.74
C ARG A 96 -8.80 -7.27 -19.90
N ARG A 97 -7.54 -7.60 -19.61
CA ARG A 97 -6.58 -8.05 -20.62
C ARG A 97 -6.48 -9.56 -20.73
N SER A 98 -6.90 -10.33 -19.74
CA SER A 98 -6.97 -11.79 -19.85
C SER A 98 -8.08 -12.21 -20.83
N ASP A 99 -9.09 -11.37 -21.02
CA ASP A 99 -10.25 -11.61 -21.88
C ASP A 99 -10.06 -11.10 -23.33
N GLY A 100 -8.87 -10.57 -23.68
CA GLY A 100 -8.58 -9.92 -24.97
C GLY A 100 -7.47 -10.56 -25.78
#